data_AF-A0A8K0MIW9-F1
#
_entry.id   AF-A0A8K0MIW9-F1
#
_cell.length_a   1.000
_cell.length_b   1.000
_cell.length_c   1.000
_cell.angle_alpha   90.00
_cell.angle_beta   90.00
_cell.angle_gamma   90.00
#
_symmetry.space_group_name_H-M   'P 1'
#
loop_
_entity.id
_entity.type
_entity.pdbx_description
1 polymer ?
#
loop_
_entity_poly.entity_id
_entity_poly.type
_entity_poly.pdbx_seq_one_letter_code
_entity_poly.pdbx_strand_id
1 'polypeptide(L)'
;MVDCNGRGVLFIEASADVTLQQLGPTIQPPFPYLDEVTRLVCGGFILALRINHGKCDAFGIFLFMNTWGDGTRCTTPFCSTCLAKGALRRSNPPRITRIHHEYQLENIEQQPNSAEADVIQHSFTLSPNQIMEIEMSSAASRTCSRFELITTCLWRCRTLALNVDPDEVVQISCVANARGKNINKDLHLPLGYYGNAFAFPAAVSKAGVLCKNPLGYAVELVKKAKLEMNAEYIRSVADFMVLRGWPGLKMTGNLIVSDVTSSKLGEIDLGWGYPEFGGPPMAFPLIIVYNNRGEDEIVVPILLPLLAMESFQQELTKLIEGTNNKHETIQRLKITSMI
;
A
#
# COMPACT_ATOMS: atom_id res chain seq x y z
N MET A 1 7.90 -1.83 24.29
CA MET A 1 7.58 -0.70 25.19
C MET A 1 8.24 0.55 24.62
N VAL A 2 7.64 1.74 24.75
CA VAL A 2 8.25 3.01 24.33
C VAL A 2 8.58 3.80 25.59
N ASP A 3 9.84 4.19 25.76
CA ASP A 3 10.28 5.05 26.86
C ASP A 3 10.09 6.52 26.45
N CYS A 4 9.13 7.20 27.07
CA CYS A 4 8.79 8.59 26.79
C CYS A 4 9.67 9.54 27.63
N ASN A 5 10.97 9.54 27.36
CA ASN A 5 11.99 10.26 28.14
C ASN A 5 12.31 11.68 27.64
N GLY A 6 11.56 12.20 26.66
CA GLY A 6 11.74 13.57 26.17
C GLY A 6 13.02 13.83 25.37
N ARG A 7 13.73 12.79 24.89
CA ARG A 7 14.94 12.94 24.05
C ARG A 7 14.71 13.63 22.70
N GLY A 8 13.44 13.86 22.33
CA GLY A 8 13.08 14.54 21.10
C GLY A 8 13.09 13.65 19.86
N VAL A 9 12.91 14.28 18.71
CA VAL A 9 13.03 13.70 17.38
C VAL A 9 14.28 14.29 16.72
N LEU A 10 14.92 13.50 15.86
CA LEU A 10 15.98 14.05 15.01
C LEU A 10 15.35 14.97 13.96
N PHE A 11 16.03 16.08 13.67
CA PHE A 11 15.65 17.02 12.63
C PHE A 11 16.91 17.43 11.86
N ILE A 12 17.02 17.01 10.62
CA ILE A 12 18.17 17.23 9.72
C ILE A 12 17.77 18.21 8.63
N GLU A 13 18.57 19.24 8.45
CA GLU A 13 18.48 20.16 7.30
C GLU A 13 19.60 19.88 6.29
N ALA A 14 19.23 19.92 5.02
CA ALA A 14 20.11 19.77 3.86
C ALA A 14 19.75 20.83 2.80
N SER A 15 20.67 21.02 1.85
CA SER A 15 20.47 21.88 0.68
C SER A 15 20.87 21.11 -0.56
N ALA A 16 20.12 21.29 -1.65
CA ALA A 16 20.41 20.69 -2.94
C ALA A 16 20.43 21.75 -4.04
N ASP A 17 21.48 21.72 -4.86
CA ASP A 17 21.69 22.61 -6.01
C ASP A 17 20.82 22.20 -7.21
N VAL A 18 19.54 21.96 -6.96
CA VAL A 18 18.53 21.53 -7.92
C VAL A 18 17.22 22.27 -7.64
N THR A 19 16.50 22.62 -8.70
CA THR A 19 15.15 23.21 -8.63
C THR A 19 14.08 22.12 -8.58
N LEU A 20 12.89 22.44 -8.07
CA LEU A 20 11.75 21.53 -8.10
C LEU A 20 11.37 21.11 -9.53
N GLN A 21 11.49 22.02 -10.50
CA GLN A 21 11.22 21.74 -11.91
C GLN A 21 12.23 20.74 -12.51
N GLN A 22 13.50 20.80 -12.08
CA GLN A 22 14.54 19.85 -12.49
C GLN A 22 14.34 18.46 -11.89
N LEU A 23 13.63 18.33 -10.76
CA LEU A 23 13.17 17.04 -10.23
C LEU A 23 12.02 16.43 -11.08
N GLY A 24 11.45 17.22 -11.99
CA GLY A 24 10.47 16.80 -12.98
C GLY A 24 9.01 17.10 -12.59
N PRO A 25 8.11 17.17 -13.57
CA PRO A 25 6.68 17.46 -13.36
C PRO A 25 5.92 16.31 -12.68
N THR A 26 6.58 15.19 -12.46
CA THR A 26 6.06 13.93 -11.92
C THR A 26 7.02 13.43 -10.86
N ILE A 27 7.16 14.21 -9.79
CA ILE A 27 7.72 13.73 -8.54
C ILE A 27 6.88 12.49 -8.15
N GLN A 28 7.37 11.31 -8.51
CA GLN A 28 6.75 10.01 -8.28
C GLN A 28 7.84 9.11 -7.73
N PRO A 29 7.48 8.09 -6.92
CA PRO A 29 8.46 7.18 -6.38
C PRO A 29 9.24 6.47 -7.51
N PRO A 30 10.56 6.24 -7.37
CA PRO A 30 11.38 6.51 -6.19
C PRO A 30 11.92 7.96 -6.10
N PHE A 31 12.30 8.44 -4.90
CA PHE A 31 13.01 9.72 -4.71
C PHE A 31 14.47 9.51 -4.32
N PRO A 32 15.45 10.05 -5.07
CA PRO A 32 16.87 9.85 -4.78
C PRO A 32 17.44 10.81 -3.73
N TYR A 33 16.70 11.85 -3.32
CA TYR A 33 17.14 12.86 -2.34
C TYR A 33 16.24 12.83 -1.09
N LEU A 34 16.61 12.03 -0.09
CA LEU A 34 15.81 11.83 1.13
C LEU A 34 16.62 12.18 2.38
N ASP A 35 16.84 13.49 2.59
CA ASP A 35 17.16 14.06 3.90
C ASP A 35 15.89 14.67 4.52
N GLU A 36 15.82 14.78 5.86
CA GLU A 36 14.57 15.14 6.56
C GLU A 36 13.97 16.47 6.08
N VAL A 37 14.79 17.53 5.89
CA VAL A 37 14.38 18.73 5.18
C VAL A 37 15.45 19.14 4.17
N THR A 38 15.13 19.10 2.88
CA THR A 38 16.06 19.53 1.82
C THR A 38 15.56 20.80 1.15
N ARG A 39 16.31 21.90 1.25
CA ARG A 39 16.01 23.17 0.57
C ARG A 39 16.53 23.13 -0.87
N LEU A 40 15.70 23.58 -1.81
CA LEU A 40 16.00 23.65 -3.22
C LEU A 40 16.38 25.08 -3.61
N VAL A 41 17.22 25.26 -4.63
CA VAL A 41 17.68 26.61 -5.08
C VAL A 41 16.55 27.50 -5.58
N CYS A 42 15.39 26.93 -5.96
CA CYS A 42 14.20 27.68 -6.34
C CYS A 42 13.36 28.16 -5.15
N GLY A 43 13.79 27.94 -3.91
CA GLY A 43 13.05 28.27 -2.69
C GLY A 43 12.01 27.22 -2.26
N GLY A 44 11.79 26.18 -3.07
CA GLY A 44 11.01 25.01 -2.67
C GLY A 44 11.78 24.12 -1.68
N PHE A 45 11.09 23.14 -1.08
CA PHE A 45 11.74 22.19 -0.19
C PHE A 45 11.08 20.80 -0.27
N ILE A 46 11.85 19.78 0.15
CA ILE A 46 11.39 18.40 0.35
C ILE A 46 11.37 18.14 1.85
N LEU A 47 10.25 17.61 2.36
CA LEU A 47 10.13 17.11 3.73
C LEU A 47 10.07 15.58 3.70
N ALA A 48 11.11 14.92 4.18
CA ALA A 48 11.16 13.46 4.29
C ALA A 48 10.94 13.02 5.75
N LEU A 49 10.11 12.00 5.93
CA LEU A 49 9.80 11.44 7.25
C LEU A 49 10.30 10.01 7.34
N ARG A 50 11.23 9.77 8.25
CA ARG A 50 11.66 8.42 8.60
C ARG A 50 11.05 8.01 9.92
N ILE A 51 10.18 7.00 9.87
CA ILE A 51 9.47 6.51 11.06
C ILE A 51 9.73 5.01 11.21
N ASN A 52 9.98 4.58 12.45
CA ASN A 52 10.04 3.17 12.78
C ASN A 52 8.63 2.57 12.71
N HIS A 53 8.38 1.69 11.72
CA HIS A 53 7.07 1.09 11.49
C HIS A 53 6.56 0.24 12.67
N GLY A 54 7.44 -0.19 13.58
CA GLY A 54 7.03 -0.82 14.84
C GLY A 54 6.28 0.13 15.79
N LYS A 55 6.31 1.45 15.54
CA LYS A 55 5.66 2.49 16.35
C LYS A 55 4.29 2.89 15.80
N CYS A 56 4.16 3.05 14.49
CA CYS A 56 2.90 3.43 13.84
C CYS A 56 2.80 2.91 12.41
N ASP A 57 1.57 2.83 11.92
CA ASP A 57 1.26 2.53 10.52
C ASP A 57 1.12 3.82 9.70
N ALA A 58 0.86 3.67 8.40
CA ALA A 58 0.66 4.80 7.49
C ALA A 58 -0.45 5.76 7.96
N PHE A 59 -1.50 5.24 8.61
CA PHE A 59 -2.56 6.08 9.18
C PHE A 59 -2.08 6.86 10.40
N GLY A 60 -1.21 6.27 11.23
CA GLY A 60 -0.51 7.00 12.29
C GLY A 60 0.36 8.15 11.76
N ILE A 61 1.07 7.94 10.64
CA ILE A 61 1.82 9.01 9.96
C ILE A 61 0.89 10.13 9.52
N PHE A 62 -0.24 9.79 8.91
CA PHE A 62 -1.27 10.76 8.53
C PHE A 62 -1.75 11.60 9.73
N LEU A 63 -2.05 10.97 10.87
CA LEU A 63 -2.47 11.68 12.08
C LEU A 63 -1.38 12.62 12.60
N PHE A 64 -0.13 12.16 12.61
CA PHE A 64 1.01 12.98 13.03
C PHE A 64 1.15 14.22 12.13
N MET A 65 1.07 14.04 10.82
CA MET A 65 1.24 15.13 9.85
C MET A 65 0.11 16.17 9.92
N ASN A 66 -1.14 15.74 10.08
CA ASN A 66 -2.24 16.68 10.30
C ASN A 66 -2.07 17.43 11.62
N THR A 67 -1.72 16.73 12.70
CA THR A 67 -1.49 17.35 14.00
C THR A 67 -0.36 18.38 13.96
N TRP A 68 0.72 18.09 13.23
CA TRP A 68 1.81 19.03 13.00
C TRP A 68 1.30 20.27 12.23
N GLY A 69 0.59 20.07 11.12
CA GLY A 69 0.02 21.17 10.34
C GLY A 69 -0.96 22.04 11.14
N ASP A 70 -1.80 21.43 11.99
CA ASP A 70 -2.69 22.18 12.86
C ASP A 70 -1.92 23.00 13.90
N GLY A 71 -0.84 22.43 14.44
CA GLY A 71 0.04 23.12 15.37
C GLY A 71 0.74 24.32 14.74
N THR A 72 1.22 24.22 13.49
CA THR A 72 1.89 25.34 12.82
C THR A 72 0.94 26.44 12.38
N ARG A 73 -0.31 26.10 12.05
CA ARG A 73 -1.35 27.08 11.70
C ARG A 73 -2.15 27.61 12.90
N CYS A 74 -1.91 27.09 14.09
CA CYS A 74 -2.71 27.37 15.29
C CYS A 74 -4.21 27.07 15.10
N THR A 75 -4.54 26.01 14.36
CA THR A 75 -5.93 25.58 14.11
C THR A 75 -6.37 24.48 15.09
N THR A 76 -7.67 24.23 15.15
CA THR A 76 -8.23 23.13 15.95
C THR A 76 -7.66 21.80 15.46
N PRO A 77 -7.21 20.90 16.37
CA PRO A 77 -6.66 19.60 15.97
C PRO A 77 -7.66 18.77 15.15
N PHE A 78 -7.19 18.21 14.04
CA PHE A 78 -7.92 17.29 13.16
C PHE A 78 -8.57 16.14 13.94
N CYS A 79 -7.85 15.59 14.92
CA CYS A 79 -8.38 14.58 15.82
C CYS A 79 -7.65 14.62 17.16
N SER A 80 -8.36 14.37 18.26
CA SER A 80 -7.71 14.14 19.56
C SER A 80 -6.97 12.81 19.54
N THR A 81 -5.64 12.84 19.66
CA THR A 81 -4.85 11.60 19.75
C THR A 81 -5.24 10.81 20.99
N CYS A 82 -5.29 9.49 20.87
CA CYS A 82 -5.66 8.64 22.00
C CYS A 82 -4.80 7.38 22.06
N LEU A 83 -4.49 6.97 23.28
CA LEU A 83 -3.91 5.67 23.58
C LEU A 83 -5.07 4.68 23.77
N ALA A 84 -5.31 3.81 22.79
CA ALA A 84 -6.38 2.82 22.86
C ALA A 84 -5.97 1.59 23.71
N LYS A 85 -5.56 1.85 24.97
CA LYS A 85 -5.23 0.78 25.92
C LYS A 85 -6.49 -0.05 26.21
N GLY A 86 -6.54 -1.26 25.65
CA GLY A 86 -7.58 -2.25 25.98
C GLY A 86 -8.59 -2.55 24.87
N ALA A 87 -8.59 -1.83 23.75
CA ALA A 87 -9.43 -2.16 22.58
C ALA A 87 -8.88 -3.37 21.80
N LEU A 88 -7.55 -3.55 21.81
CA LEU A 88 -6.85 -4.65 21.13
C LEU A 88 -6.43 -5.73 22.14
N ARG A 89 -7.40 -6.33 22.83
CA ARG A 89 -7.12 -7.42 23.78
C ARG A 89 -7.15 -8.76 23.07
N ARG A 90 -6.13 -9.58 23.37
CA ARG A 90 -6.12 -11.02 23.08
C ARG A 90 -7.26 -11.74 23.80
N SER A 91 -7.65 -12.90 23.31
CA SER A 91 -8.56 -13.77 24.05
C SER A 91 -7.84 -14.36 25.27
N ASN A 92 -8.62 -14.72 26.29
CA ASN A 92 -8.12 -15.46 27.43
C ASN A 92 -8.99 -16.70 27.69
N PRO A 93 -8.53 -17.92 27.35
CA PRO A 93 -7.23 -18.24 26.74
C PRO A 93 -7.14 -17.80 25.26
N PRO A 94 -5.92 -17.59 24.72
CA PRO A 94 -5.73 -17.25 23.31
C PRO A 94 -6.18 -18.42 22.42
N ARG A 95 -6.93 -18.13 21.35
CA ARG A 95 -7.46 -19.12 20.41
C ARG A 95 -7.39 -18.60 18.98
N ILE A 96 -6.75 -19.36 18.09
CA ILE A 96 -6.74 -19.08 16.65
C ILE A 96 -8.08 -19.56 16.07
N THR A 97 -8.92 -18.64 15.60
CA THR A 97 -10.26 -18.95 15.04
C THR A 97 -10.36 -18.75 13.53
N ARG A 98 -9.27 -18.27 12.91
CA ARG A 98 -9.14 -18.06 11.47
C ARG A 98 -7.85 -18.68 10.96
N ILE A 99 -7.87 -19.02 9.67
CA ILE A 99 -6.66 -19.40 8.95
C ILE A 99 -5.94 -18.11 8.55
N HIS A 100 -4.67 -18.02 8.88
CA HIS A 100 -3.84 -16.85 8.59
C HIS A 100 -2.82 -17.16 7.49
N HIS A 101 -3.26 -17.11 6.22
CA HIS A 101 -2.41 -17.38 5.05
C HIS A 101 -1.30 -16.32 4.85
N GLU A 102 -1.47 -15.15 5.47
CA GLU A 102 -0.54 -14.03 5.42
C GLU A 102 0.76 -14.28 6.19
N TYR A 103 0.77 -15.22 7.15
CA TYR A 103 1.93 -15.53 7.98
C TYR A 103 2.56 -16.87 7.61
N GLN A 104 3.88 -16.97 7.81
CA GLN A 104 4.61 -18.23 7.72
C GLN A 104 4.25 -19.11 8.92
N LEU A 105 3.89 -20.37 8.66
CA LEU A 105 3.51 -21.33 9.72
C LEU A 105 4.71 -22.00 10.38
N GLU A 106 5.85 -22.03 9.68
CA GLU A 106 7.10 -22.63 10.12
C GLU A 106 8.16 -21.54 10.20
N ASN A 107 8.98 -21.56 11.26
CA ASN A 107 10.25 -20.84 11.30
C ASN A 107 11.23 -21.57 10.39
N ILE A 108 10.95 -21.61 9.08
CA ILE A 108 11.95 -22.00 8.11
C ILE A 108 13.02 -20.92 8.27
N GLU A 109 14.22 -21.32 8.68
CA GLU A 109 15.41 -20.46 8.66
C GLU A 109 15.33 -19.63 7.39
N GLN A 110 15.37 -18.30 7.53
CA GLN A 110 15.34 -17.38 6.40
C GLN A 110 16.24 -17.97 5.32
N GLN A 111 15.65 -18.54 4.27
CA GLN A 111 16.45 -19.01 3.17
C GLN A 111 17.25 -17.79 2.71
N PRO A 112 18.57 -17.91 2.55
CA PRO A 112 19.40 -16.79 2.17
C PRO A 112 18.75 -16.17 0.95
N ASN A 113 18.61 -14.83 0.98
CA ASN A 113 18.10 -13.97 -0.08
C ASN A 113 18.16 -14.73 -1.40
N SER A 114 17.01 -15.12 -1.95
CA SER A 114 16.94 -15.47 -3.37
C SER A 114 17.75 -14.40 -4.06
N ALA A 115 18.83 -14.82 -4.74
CA ALA A 115 19.87 -13.98 -5.29
C ALA A 115 19.29 -12.64 -5.71
N GLU A 116 19.95 -11.53 -5.36
CA GLU A 116 19.67 -10.18 -5.86
C GLU A 116 19.48 -10.26 -7.38
N ALA A 117 18.27 -10.60 -7.81
CA ALA A 117 17.82 -10.38 -9.14
C ALA A 117 17.79 -8.86 -9.21
N ASP A 118 18.38 -8.30 -10.26
CA ASP A 118 18.26 -6.88 -10.57
C ASP A 118 16.76 -6.54 -10.69
N VAL A 119 16.18 -6.18 -9.55
CA VAL A 119 14.79 -5.78 -9.41
C VAL A 119 14.74 -4.30 -9.71
N ILE A 120 13.91 -3.95 -10.68
CA ILE A 120 13.71 -2.57 -11.07
C ILE A 120 12.37 -2.08 -10.53
N GLN A 121 12.29 -0.79 -10.24
CA GLN A 121 11.06 -0.15 -9.82
C GLN A 121 10.51 0.73 -10.93
N HIS A 122 9.27 0.45 -11.34
CA HIS A 122 8.49 1.34 -12.21
C HIS A 122 7.24 1.82 -11.46
N SER A 123 6.87 3.08 -11.66
CA SER A 123 5.61 3.66 -11.22
C SER A 123 4.65 3.76 -12.39
N PHE A 124 3.48 3.13 -12.26
CA PHE A 124 2.41 3.16 -13.25
C PHE A 124 1.32 4.14 -12.78
N THR A 125 1.01 5.14 -13.60
CA THR A 125 -0.07 6.08 -13.30
C THR A 125 -1.32 5.69 -14.07
N LEU A 126 -2.39 5.36 -13.35
CA LEU A 126 -3.69 4.96 -13.88
C LEU A 126 -4.66 6.14 -13.80
N SER A 127 -5.13 6.61 -14.94
CA SER A 127 -6.16 7.66 -15.00
C SER A 127 -7.57 7.08 -14.77
N PRO A 128 -8.57 7.91 -14.42
CA PRO A 128 -9.95 7.47 -14.27
C PRO A 128 -10.49 6.73 -15.48
N ASN A 129 -10.17 7.21 -16.69
CA ASN A 129 -10.59 6.56 -17.93
C ASN A 129 -9.98 5.17 -18.08
N GLN A 130 -8.69 5.00 -17.78
CA GLN A 130 -8.03 3.70 -17.84
C GLN A 130 -8.63 2.71 -16.82
N ILE A 131 -9.00 3.20 -15.63
CA ILE A 131 -9.67 2.37 -14.61
C ILE A 131 -11.05 1.93 -15.09
N MET A 132 -11.80 2.82 -15.74
CA MET A 132 -13.10 2.47 -16.35
C MET A 132 -12.93 1.44 -17.47
N GLU A 133 -11.89 1.54 -18.32
CA GLU A 133 -11.62 0.55 -19.36
C GLU A 133 -11.28 -0.82 -18.80
N ILE A 134 -10.48 -0.87 -17.71
CA ILE A 134 -10.21 -2.13 -16.98
C ILE A 134 -11.53 -2.71 -16.45
N GLU A 135 -12.42 -1.87 -15.90
CA GLU A 135 -13.73 -2.31 -15.40
C GLU A 135 -14.58 -2.91 -16.54
N MET A 136 -14.67 -2.24 -17.68
CA MET A 136 -15.43 -2.73 -18.83
C MET A 136 -14.85 -4.02 -19.41
N SER A 137 -13.53 -4.07 -19.61
CA SER A 137 -12.83 -5.23 -20.18
C SER A 137 -12.86 -6.46 -19.27
N SER A 138 -12.97 -6.24 -17.95
CA SER A 138 -12.97 -7.31 -16.95
C SER A 138 -14.30 -8.06 -16.82
N ALA A 139 -15.39 -7.51 -17.39
CA ALA A 139 -16.77 -7.91 -17.09
C ALA A 139 -17.03 -8.02 -15.58
N ALA A 140 -16.32 -7.23 -14.78
CA ALA A 140 -16.47 -7.25 -13.33
C ALA A 140 -17.88 -6.76 -12.95
N SER A 141 -18.38 -7.28 -11.82
CA SER A 141 -19.68 -6.86 -11.29
C SER A 141 -19.72 -5.34 -11.07
N ARG A 142 -20.87 -4.70 -11.36
CA ARG A 142 -21.17 -3.28 -11.05
C ARG A 142 -20.97 -2.88 -9.57
N THR A 143 -20.72 -3.85 -8.70
CA THR A 143 -20.45 -3.66 -7.26
C THR A 143 -18.96 -3.69 -6.91
N CYS A 144 -18.07 -3.69 -7.90
CA CYS A 144 -16.62 -3.70 -7.68
C CYS A 144 -16.13 -2.31 -7.24
N SER A 145 -15.41 -2.23 -6.12
CA SER A 145 -14.73 -1.00 -5.76
C SER A 145 -13.44 -0.83 -6.58
N ARG A 146 -13.02 0.43 -6.77
CA ARG A 146 -11.76 0.78 -7.44
C ARG A 146 -10.55 0.02 -6.86
N PHE A 147 -10.49 -0.10 -5.53
CA PHE A 147 -9.47 -0.88 -4.84
C PHE A 147 -9.49 -2.36 -5.25
N GLU A 148 -10.66 -3.00 -5.24
CA GLU A 148 -10.79 -4.43 -5.59
C GLU A 148 -10.39 -4.67 -7.05
N LEU A 149 -10.83 -3.80 -7.96
CA LEU A 149 -10.54 -3.91 -9.38
C LEU A 149 -9.03 -3.83 -9.66
N ILE A 150 -8.39 -2.77 -9.18
CA ILE A 150 -6.96 -2.52 -9.44
C ILE A 150 -6.13 -3.61 -8.76
N THR A 151 -6.39 -3.91 -7.49
CA THR A 151 -5.67 -4.96 -6.74
C THR A 151 -5.72 -6.31 -7.45
N THR A 152 -6.88 -6.67 -7.99
CA THR A 152 -7.05 -7.91 -8.75
C THR A 152 -6.31 -7.89 -10.09
N CYS A 153 -6.39 -6.76 -10.81
CA CYS A 153 -5.65 -6.53 -12.05
C CYS A 153 -4.15 -6.75 -11.83
N LEU A 154 -3.58 -6.09 -10.83
CA LEU A 154 -2.16 -6.19 -10.50
C LEU A 154 -1.78 -7.62 -10.07
N TRP A 155 -2.63 -8.31 -9.31
CA TRP A 155 -2.39 -9.71 -8.92
C TRP A 155 -2.24 -10.62 -10.14
N ARG A 156 -3.17 -10.50 -11.10
CA ARG A 156 -3.18 -11.32 -12.31
C ARG A 156 -2.01 -10.97 -13.23
N CYS A 157 -1.80 -9.69 -13.51
CA CYS A 157 -0.67 -9.22 -14.33
C CYS A 157 0.67 -9.66 -13.75
N ARG A 158 0.87 -9.53 -12.43
CA ARG A 158 2.10 -9.98 -11.77
C ARG A 158 2.28 -11.49 -11.87
N THR A 159 1.23 -12.26 -11.68
CA THR A 159 1.29 -13.73 -11.75
C THR A 159 1.65 -14.20 -13.16
N LEU A 160 1.06 -13.59 -14.19
CA LEU A 160 1.40 -13.84 -15.60
C LEU A 160 2.84 -13.45 -15.90
N ALA A 161 3.25 -12.25 -15.48
CA ALA A 161 4.56 -11.68 -15.77
C ALA A 161 5.73 -12.44 -15.13
N LEU A 162 5.50 -13.04 -13.95
CA LEU A 162 6.48 -13.89 -13.29
C LEU A 162 6.51 -15.32 -13.85
N ASN A 163 5.62 -15.66 -14.78
CA ASN A 163 5.48 -17.00 -15.36
C ASN A 163 5.44 -18.10 -14.28
N VAL A 164 4.65 -17.86 -13.22
CA VAL A 164 4.51 -18.79 -12.10
C VAL A 164 3.93 -20.11 -12.60
N ASP A 165 4.45 -21.24 -12.10
CA ASP A 165 3.94 -22.56 -12.43
C ASP A 165 2.41 -22.61 -12.21
N PRO A 166 1.61 -23.08 -13.18
CA PRO A 166 0.16 -23.10 -13.09
C PRO A 166 -0.42 -23.82 -11.86
N ASP A 167 0.31 -24.78 -11.29
CA ASP A 167 -0.10 -25.54 -10.11
C ASP A 167 0.32 -24.92 -8.78
N GLU A 168 1.23 -23.95 -8.81
CA GLU A 168 1.68 -23.22 -7.62
C GLU A 168 0.58 -22.32 -7.04
N VAL A 169 0.62 -22.18 -5.72
CA VAL A 169 -0.34 -21.35 -4.98
C VAL A 169 0.17 -19.91 -4.91
N VAL A 170 -0.60 -19.00 -5.49
CA VAL A 170 -0.39 -17.56 -5.39
C VAL A 170 -1.44 -16.94 -4.48
N GLN A 171 -1.07 -15.85 -3.82
CA GLN A 171 -1.96 -15.13 -2.92
C GLN A 171 -1.75 -13.63 -3.01
N ILE A 172 -2.76 -12.88 -2.59
CA ILE A 172 -2.71 -11.43 -2.45
C ILE A 172 -3.25 -11.04 -1.08
N SER A 173 -2.46 -10.30 -0.31
CA SER A 173 -2.80 -9.88 1.05
C SER A 173 -3.07 -8.39 1.09
N CYS A 174 -4.27 -8.00 1.51
CA CYS A 174 -4.70 -6.61 1.49
C CYS A 174 -4.54 -5.97 2.87
N VAL A 175 -3.75 -4.90 3.00
CA VAL A 175 -3.62 -4.17 4.27
C VAL A 175 -4.95 -3.49 4.58
N ALA A 176 -5.58 -3.91 5.67
CA ALA A 176 -6.87 -3.37 6.08
C ALA A 176 -6.74 -2.61 7.41
N ASN A 177 -6.96 -1.30 7.38
CA ASN A 177 -7.05 -0.47 8.59
C ASN A 177 -8.24 -0.94 9.45
N ALA A 178 -8.00 -1.11 10.75
CA ALA A 178 -9.01 -1.53 11.74
C ALA A 178 -9.70 -0.34 12.44
N ARG A 179 -9.22 0.89 12.26
CA ARG A 179 -9.80 2.12 12.85
C ARG A 179 -11.03 2.58 12.11
N GLY A 180 -11.94 3.24 12.84
CA GLY A 180 -13.06 4.00 12.27
C GLY A 180 -14.08 3.17 11.47
N LYS A 181 -13.84 1.87 11.30
CA LYS A 181 -14.77 0.95 10.69
C LYS A 181 -15.72 0.46 11.77
N ASN A 182 -17.02 0.58 11.52
CA ASN A 182 -18.06 -0.17 12.21
C ASN A 182 -18.02 -1.65 11.78
N ILE A 183 -16.83 -2.25 11.82
CA ILE A 183 -16.54 -3.60 11.33
C ILE A 183 -17.35 -4.66 12.10
N ASN A 184 -17.77 -4.33 13.32
CA ASN A 184 -18.90 -4.84 14.09
C ASN A 184 -18.89 -4.06 15.41
N LYS A 185 -20.00 -4.01 16.15
CA LYS A 185 -20.13 -3.30 17.45
C LYS A 185 -19.08 -3.68 18.50
N ASP A 186 -18.30 -4.74 18.25
CA ASP A 186 -17.39 -5.36 19.21
C ASP A 186 -15.94 -4.81 19.16
N LEU A 187 -15.55 -4.07 18.11
CA LEU A 187 -14.22 -3.47 18.02
C LEU A 187 -14.30 -2.00 17.64
N HIS A 188 -14.38 -1.14 18.66
CA HIS A 188 -14.35 0.30 18.51
C HIS A 188 -12.94 0.84 18.70
N LEU A 189 -12.18 0.90 17.61
CA LEU A 189 -10.88 1.58 17.61
C LEU A 189 -11.04 3.02 17.09
N PRO A 190 -10.80 4.04 17.93
CA PRO A 190 -10.99 5.44 17.55
C PRO A 190 -10.04 5.86 16.44
N LEU A 191 -10.48 6.82 15.62
CA LEU A 191 -9.65 7.41 14.56
C LEU A 191 -8.39 8.08 15.14
N GLY A 192 -8.42 8.58 16.37
CA GLY A 192 -7.24 9.18 17.02
C GLY A 192 -6.16 8.19 17.48
N TYR A 193 -6.33 6.88 17.28
CA TYR A 193 -5.32 5.90 17.71
C TYR A 193 -4.09 5.94 16.80
N TYR A 194 -2.94 6.38 17.35
CA TYR A 194 -1.72 6.60 16.56
C TYR A 194 -0.94 5.33 16.19
N GLY A 195 -1.10 4.22 16.94
CA GLY A 195 -0.22 3.03 16.85
C GLY A 195 -0.35 2.20 15.56
N ASN A 196 0.00 0.91 15.60
CA ASN A 196 -0.35 -0.02 14.51
C ASN A 196 -1.73 -0.63 14.76
N ALA A 197 -2.63 -0.57 13.77
CA ALA A 197 -3.91 -1.27 13.82
C ALA A 197 -4.43 -1.64 12.43
N PHE A 198 -3.87 -2.71 11.89
CA PHE A 198 -4.26 -3.31 10.63
C PHE A 198 -4.09 -4.83 10.68
N ALA A 199 -4.65 -5.53 9.69
CA ALA A 199 -4.32 -6.92 9.38
C ALA A 199 -4.28 -7.12 7.86
N PHE A 200 -3.92 -8.31 7.41
CA PHE A 200 -3.70 -8.63 6.00
C PHE A 200 -4.56 -9.81 5.51
N PRO A 201 -5.90 -9.71 5.51
CA PRO A 201 -6.73 -10.74 4.90
C PRO A 201 -6.23 -11.07 3.49
N ALA A 202 -6.04 -12.37 3.25
CA ALA A 202 -5.41 -12.88 2.05
C ALA A 202 -6.41 -13.64 1.18
N ALA A 203 -6.43 -13.32 -0.11
CA ALA A 203 -7.06 -14.13 -1.14
C ALA A 203 -6.03 -15.11 -1.73
N VAL A 204 -6.45 -16.34 -1.99
CA VAL A 204 -5.56 -17.44 -2.44
C VAL A 204 -6.15 -18.10 -3.68
N SER A 205 -5.30 -18.46 -4.65
CA SER A 205 -5.68 -19.25 -5.82
C SER A 205 -4.47 -20.01 -6.38
N LYS A 206 -4.72 -21.02 -7.23
CA LYS A 206 -3.66 -21.58 -8.09
C LYS A 206 -3.35 -20.59 -9.21
N ALA A 207 -2.08 -20.43 -9.57
CA ALA A 207 -1.67 -19.48 -10.61
C ALA A 207 -2.40 -19.73 -11.94
N GLY A 208 -2.51 -20.99 -12.36
CA GLY A 208 -3.22 -21.37 -13.59
C GLY A 208 -4.71 -21.06 -13.55
N VAL A 209 -5.35 -21.22 -12.39
CA VAL A 209 -6.78 -20.89 -12.20
C VAL A 209 -6.97 -19.38 -12.24
N LEU A 210 -6.14 -18.62 -11.53
CA LEU A 210 -6.15 -17.16 -11.53
C LEU A 210 -6.00 -16.58 -12.94
N CYS A 211 -5.05 -17.10 -13.72
CA CYS A 211 -4.70 -16.57 -15.03
C CYS A 211 -5.71 -16.94 -16.13
N LYS A 212 -6.28 -18.15 -16.09
CA LYS A 212 -7.22 -18.65 -17.10
C LYS A 212 -8.65 -18.14 -16.92
N ASN A 213 -9.07 -17.81 -15.70
CA ASN A 213 -10.41 -17.30 -15.46
C ASN A 213 -10.54 -15.81 -15.78
N PRO A 214 -11.77 -15.30 -16.03
CA PRO A 214 -12.02 -13.87 -16.14
C PRO A 214 -11.61 -13.13 -14.87
N LEU A 215 -11.26 -11.84 -14.99
CA LEU A 215 -10.82 -11.04 -13.84
C LEU A 215 -11.88 -10.99 -12.73
N GLY A 216 -13.17 -11.06 -13.09
CA GLY A 216 -14.29 -11.17 -12.14
C GLY A 216 -14.15 -12.31 -11.12
N TYR A 217 -13.55 -13.46 -11.50
CA TYR A 217 -13.26 -14.55 -10.55
C TYR A 217 -12.37 -14.07 -9.40
N ALA A 218 -11.29 -13.38 -9.76
CA ALA A 218 -10.30 -12.92 -8.80
C ALA A 218 -10.80 -11.71 -7.99
N VAL A 219 -11.67 -10.88 -8.57
CA VAL A 219 -12.38 -9.81 -7.85
C VAL A 219 -13.20 -10.38 -6.70
N GLU A 220 -13.95 -11.46 -6.94
CA GLU A 220 -14.76 -12.08 -5.89
C GLU A 220 -13.90 -12.71 -4.77
N LEU A 221 -12.69 -13.21 -5.09
CA LEU A 221 -11.74 -13.66 -4.07
C LEU A 221 -11.25 -12.49 -3.18
N VAL A 222 -10.88 -11.36 -3.79
CA VAL A 222 -10.43 -10.16 -3.05
C VAL A 222 -11.56 -9.57 -2.21
N LYS A 223 -12.78 -9.50 -2.76
CA LYS A 223 -13.98 -9.08 -2.00
C LYS A 223 -14.21 -9.97 -0.79
N LYS A 224 -14.14 -11.29 -0.96
CA LYS A 224 -14.29 -12.25 0.14
C LYS A 224 -13.23 -12.02 1.22
N ALA A 225 -11.95 -11.92 0.85
CA ALA A 225 -10.87 -11.65 1.80
C ALA A 225 -11.09 -10.33 2.56
N LYS A 226 -11.50 -9.26 1.86
CA LYS A 226 -11.82 -7.97 2.50
C LYS A 226 -12.99 -8.08 3.49
N LEU A 227 -14.02 -8.88 3.19
CA LEU A 227 -15.17 -9.11 4.08
C LEU A 227 -14.81 -9.95 5.32
N GLU A 228 -13.76 -10.78 5.26
CA GLU A 228 -13.27 -11.53 6.41
C GLU A 228 -12.66 -10.60 7.48
N MET A 229 -12.24 -9.39 7.09
CA MET A 229 -11.69 -8.40 8.01
C MET A 229 -12.74 -7.94 9.01
N ASN A 230 -12.77 -8.59 10.17
CA ASN A 230 -13.65 -8.22 11.26
C ASN A 230 -12.99 -8.30 12.65
N ALA A 231 -13.75 -7.95 13.70
CA ALA A 231 -13.27 -7.99 15.08
C ALA A 231 -12.79 -9.38 15.52
N GLU A 232 -13.39 -10.45 15.00
CA GLU A 232 -12.91 -11.81 15.25
C GLU A 232 -11.59 -12.09 14.53
N TYR A 233 -11.45 -11.65 13.28
CA TYR A 233 -10.20 -11.78 12.52
C TYR A 233 -9.03 -11.09 13.22
N ILE A 234 -9.22 -9.83 13.66
CA ILE A 234 -8.19 -9.09 14.43
C ILE A 234 -7.81 -9.81 15.73
N ARG A 235 -8.79 -10.34 16.46
CA ARG A 235 -8.52 -11.12 17.68
C ARG A 235 -7.77 -12.41 17.38
N SER A 236 -8.14 -13.11 16.30
CA SER A 236 -7.44 -14.32 15.85
C SER A 236 -5.99 -14.02 15.47
N VAL A 237 -5.71 -12.90 14.77
CA VAL A 237 -4.33 -12.46 14.49
C VAL A 237 -3.55 -12.21 15.78
N ALA A 238 -4.15 -11.50 16.75
CA ALA A 238 -3.50 -11.22 18.03
C ALA A 238 -3.18 -12.52 18.80
N ASP A 239 -4.13 -13.45 18.84
CA ASP A 239 -3.94 -14.76 19.48
C ASP A 239 -2.90 -15.61 18.73
N PHE A 240 -2.90 -15.56 17.40
CA PHE A 240 -1.91 -16.21 16.54
C PHE A 240 -0.50 -15.70 16.84
N MET A 241 -0.30 -14.38 16.93
CA MET A 241 1.00 -13.77 17.29
C MET A 241 1.47 -14.17 18.69
N VAL A 242 0.55 -14.25 19.67
CA VAL A 242 0.87 -14.68 21.04
C VAL A 242 1.29 -16.15 21.09
N LEU A 243 0.58 -17.02 20.36
CA LEU A 243 0.83 -18.46 20.37
C LEU A 243 2.04 -18.86 19.50
N ARG A 244 2.36 -18.09 18.46
CA ARG A 244 3.41 -18.40 17.47
C ARG A 244 4.65 -17.52 17.55
N GLY A 245 4.69 -16.53 18.46
CA GLY A 245 5.88 -15.71 18.68
C GLY A 245 6.19 -14.72 17.56
N TRP A 246 5.15 -14.11 16.97
CA TRP A 246 5.27 -13.13 15.87
C TRP A 246 5.98 -13.69 14.61
N PRO A 247 5.33 -14.62 13.90
CA PRO A 247 5.92 -15.19 12.68
C PRO A 247 6.09 -14.15 11.58
N GLY A 248 7.06 -14.43 10.70
CA GLY A 248 7.29 -13.64 9.50
C GLY A 248 6.08 -13.65 8.56
N LEU A 249 5.91 -12.58 7.80
CA LEU A 249 4.94 -12.54 6.72
C LEU A 249 5.38 -13.49 5.59
N LYS A 250 4.42 -14.17 4.96
CA LYS A 250 4.69 -15.03 3.80
C LYS A 250 5.00 -14.16 2.59
N MET A 251 6.22 -14.24 2.07
CA MET A 251 6.67 -13.43 0.93
C MET A 251 6.61 -14.18 -0.39
N THR A 252 7.05 -15.43 -0.41
CA THR A 252 7.00 -16.26 -1.62
C THR A 252 5.56 -16.50 -2.04
N GLY A 253 5.26 -16.20 -3.31
CA GLY A 253 3.92 -16.34 -3.89
C GLY A 253 2.88 -15.34 -3.38
N ASN A 254 3.26 -14.37 -2.54
CA ASN A 254 2.34 -13.38 -1.97
C ASN A 254 2.59 -11.98 -2.55
N LEU A 255 1.53 -11.31 -2.97
CA LEU A 255 1.54 -9.89 -3.26
C LEU A 255 0.87 -9.14 -2.11
N ILE A 256 1.58 -8.25 -1.41
CA ILE A 256 0.96 -7.43 -0.36
C ILE A 256 0.55 -6.09 -1.00
N VAL A 257 -0.64 -5.60 -0.67
CA VAL A 257 -1.16 -4.35 -1.24
C VAL A 257 -1.65 -3.44 -0.13
N SER A 258 -1.15 -2.22 -0.11
CA SER A 258 -1.52 -1.17 0.84
C SER A 258 -2.10 0.03 0.11
N ASP A 259 -3.37 0.33 0.36
CA ASP A 259 -3.99 1.55 -0.14
C ASP A 259 -3.77 2.70 0.85
N VAL A 260 -2.94 3.67 0.47
CA VAL A 260 -2.70 4.88 1.26
C VAL A 260 -3.36 6.11 0.64
N THR A 261 -4.24 5.96 -0.35
CA THR A 261 -4.94 7.12 -0.96
C THR A 261 -5.75 7.90 0.08
N SER A 262 -6.31 7.21 1.07
CA SER A 262 -7.03 7.82 2.20
C SER A 262 -6.16 8.65 3.14
N SER A 263 -4.83 8.52 3.06
CA SER A 263 -3.90 9.33 3.86
C SER A 263 -3.81 10.77 3.37
N LYS A 264 -4.28 11.10 2.16
CA LYS A 264 -4.37 12.49 1.66
C LYS A 264 -3.13 13.34 1.97
N LEU A 265 -1.93 12.74 1.90
CA LEU A 265 -0.68 13.44 2.26
C LEU A 265 -0.44 14.65 1.35
N GLY A 266 -0.98 14.61 0.12
CA GLY A 266 -1.03 15.74 -0.81
C GLY A 266 -1.91 16.92 -0.38
N GLU A 267 -2.78 16.74 0.62
CA GLU A 267 -3.74 17.73 1.11
C GLU A 267 -3.36 18.26 2.51
N ILE A 268 -2.18 17.89 3.03
CA ILE A 268 -1.73 18.36 4.34
C ILE A 268 -0.95 19.64 4.16
N ASP A 269 -1.56 20.75 4.54
CA ASP A 269 -0.86 22.01 4.71
C ASP A 269 -0.02 21.94 6.02
N LEU A 270 1.18 22.50 6.01
CA LEU A 270 2.04 22.63 7.20
C LEU A 270 2.32 24.10 7.56
N GLY A 271 1.58 25.04 6.97
CA GLY A 271 1.77 26.49 7.08
C GLY A 271 2.40 27.13 5.83
N TRP A 272 2.73 26.33 4.81
CA TRP A 272 3.34 26.78 3.55
C TRP A 272 2.45 26.50 2.33
N GLY A 273 1.19 26.10 2.55
CA GLY A 273 0.29 25.63 1.50
C GLY A 273 0.38 24.11 1.29
N TYR A 274 -0.35 23.63 0.29
CA TYR A 274 -0.40 22.20 -0.04
C TYR A 274 0.85 21.74 -0.77
N PRO A 275 1.36 20.54 -0.50
CA PRO A 275 2.53 20.02 -1.17
C PRO A 275 2.25 19.70 -2.64
N GLU A 276 3.24 19.98 -3.49
CA GLU A 276 3.22 19.59 -4.92
C GLU A 276 3.14 18.06 -5.12
N PHE A 277 3.66 17.30 -4.14
CA PHE A 277 3.54 15.85 -4.04
C PHE A 277 3.64 15.42 -2.56
N GLY A 278 2.81 14.46 -2.16
CA GLY A 278 2.93 13.82 -0.84
C GLY A 278 2.63 12.33 -0.94
N GLY A 279 3.58 11.47 -0.58
CA GLY A 279 3.46 10.02 -0.78
C GLY A 279 4.67 9.23 -0.28
N PRO A 280 4.63 7.89 -0.39
CA PRO A 280 5.77 7.04 -0.08
C PRO A 280 6.96 7.38 -1.00
N PRO A 281 8.20 7.23 -0.56
CA PRO A 281 9.34 7.59 -1.37
C PRO A 281 9.78 6.53 -2.36
N MET A 282 9.28 5.29 -2.25
CA MET A 282 9.55 4.17 -3.16
C MET A 282 8.46 3.11 -3.00
N ALA A 283 8.36 2.17 -3.95
CA ALA A 283 7.67 0.92 -3.65
C ALA A 283 8.45 0.18 -2.57
N PHE A 284 7.73 -0.53 -1.70
CA PHE A 284 8.39 -1.53 -0.87
C PHE A 284 8.41 -2.83 -1.68
N PRO A 285 9.49 -3.65 -1.64
CA PRO A 285 9.70 -4.82 -2.49
C PRO A 285 8.52 -5.81 -2.60
N LEU A 286 7.59 -5.74 -1.64
CA LEU A 286 6.48 -6.66 -1.47
C LEU A 286 5.13 -5.95 -1.35
N ILE A 287 5.11 -4.60 -1.31
CA ILE A 287 3.92 -3.79 -1.06
C ILE A 287 3.67 -2.83 -2.22
N ILE A 288 2.56 -3.03 -2.93
CA ILE A 288 2.03 -2.03 -3.86
C ILE A 288 1.36 -0.93 -3.06
N VAL A 289 1.72 0.32 -3.32
CA VAL A 289 1.19 1.49 -2.60
C VAL A 289 0.46 2.43 -3.54
N TYR A 290 -0.86 2.58 -3.39
CA TYR A 290 -1.64 3.54 -4.18
C TYR A 290 -1.57 4.94 -3.59
N ASN A 291 -1.29 5.94 -4.41
CA ASN A 291 -1.36 7.33 -3.98
C ASN A 291 -2.06 8.21 -5.02
N ASN A 292 -2.74 9.25 -4.53
CA ASN A 292 -3.43 10.25 -5.35
C ASN A 292 -2.64 11.57 -5.26
N ARG A 293 -2.22 12.12 -6.41
CA ARG A 293 -1.67 13.47 -6.50
C ARG A 293 -2.71 14.36 -7.16
N GLY A 294 -3.44 15.18 -6.39
CA GLY A 294 -4.16 16.39 -6.84
C GLY A 294 -5.21 16.26 -7.97
N GLU A 295 -5.31 15.11 -8.62
CA GLU A 295 -6.12 14.76 -9.78
C GLU A 295 -6.59 13.31 -9.57
N ASP A 296 -7.74 12.88 -10.10
CA ASP A 296 -8.36 11.56 -9.84
C ASP A 296 -7.53 10.31 -10.28
N GLU A 297 -6.24 10.48 -10.61
CA GLU A 297 -5.27 9.45 -10.96
C GLU A 297 -4.76 8.65 -9.75
N ILE A 298 -4.28 7.43 -10.04
CA ILE A 298 -3.66 6.53 -9.06
C ILE A 298 -2.26 6.17 -9.51
N VAL A 299 -1.27 6.41 -8.64
CA VAL A 299 0.10 5.93 -8.85
C VAL A 299 0.29 4.57 -8.20
N VAL A 300 0.85 3.62 -8.95
CA VAL A 300 1.09 2.23 -8.57
C VAL A 300 2.59 1.92 -8.76
N PRO A 301 3.41 2.02 -7.70
CA PRO A 301 4.82 1.67 -7.78
C PRO A 301 4.97 0.15 -7.62
N ILE A 302 5.76 -0.48 -8.50
CA ILE A 302 5.93 -1.94 -8.60
C ILE A 302 7.40 -2.27 -8.71
N LEU A 303 7.82 -3.32 -7.99
CA LEU A 303 9.17 -3.89 -8.02
C LEU A 303 9.11 -5.31 -8.60
N LEU A 304 9.83 -5.54 -9.70
CA LEU A 304 9.94 -6.84 -10.37
C LEU A 304 11.31 -6.99 -11.02
N PRO A 305 11.79 -8.22 -11.25
CA PRO A 305 12.92 -8.46 -12.15
C PRO A 305 12.68 -7.83 -13.52
N LEU A 306 13.73 -7.32 -14.17
CA LEU A 306 13.64 -6.58 -15.45
C LEU A 306 12.69 -7.21 -16.48
N LEU A 307 12.88 -8.50 -16.83
CA LEU A 307 12.05 -9.20 -17.82
C LEU A 307 10.59 -9.38 -17.38
N ALA A 308 10.38 -9.56 -16.07
CA ALA A 308 9.04 -9.62 -15.51
C ALA A 308 8.38 -8.23 -15.51
N MET A 309 9.14 -7.14 -15.35
CA MET A 309 8.59 -5.78 -15.45
C MET A 309 8.09 -5.48 -16.87
N GLU A 310 8.84 -5.85 -17.89
CA GLU A 310 8.42 -5.70 -19.30
C GLU A 310 7.15 -6.50 -19.59
N SER A 311 7.12 -7.76 -19.14
CA SER A 311 5.94 -8.63 -19.27
C SER A 311 4.74 -8.06 -18.51
N PHE A 312 4.96 -7.55 -17.30
CA PHE A 312 3.94 -6.93 -16.48
C PHE A 312 3.32 -5.71 -17.17
N GLN A 313 4.15 -4.83 -17.74
CA GLN A 313 3.71 -3.67 -18.50
C GLN A 313 2.82 -4.10 -19.67
N GLN A 314 3.22 -5.13 -20.43
CA GLN A 314 2.41 -5.63 -21.54
C GLN A 314 1.05 -6.16 -21.09
N GLU A 315 1.01 -6.95 -20.01
CA GLU A 315 -0.25 -7.49 -19.48
C GLU A 315 -1.17 -6.39 -18.95
N LEU A 316 -0.63 -5.36 -18.29
CA LEU A 316 -1.41 -4.23 -17.83
C LEU A 316 -1.96 -3.40 -19.00
N THR A 317 -1.14 -3.12 -20.03
CA THR A 317 -1.56 -2.41 -21.23
C THR A 317 -2.67 -3.14 -21.98
N LYS A 318 -2.57 -4.47 -22.13
CA LYS A 318 -3.63 -5.29 -22.77
C LYS A 318 -4.98 -5.16 -22.06
N LEU A 319 -5.00 -5.01 -20.74
CA LEU A 319 -6.23 -4.82 -19.98
C LEU A 319 -6.82 -3.42 -20.13
N ILE A 320 -5.97 -2.40 -20.33
CA ILE A 320 -6.38 -1.00 -20.50
C ILE A 320 -6.88 -0.76 -21.93
N GLU A 321 -6.20 -1.29 -22.94
CA GLU A 321 -6.54 -1.09 -24.35
C GLU A 321 -7.67 -2.04 -24.82
N GLY A 322 -8.00 -3.05 -24.02
CA GLY A 322 -8.96 -4.10 -24.36
C GLY A 322 -8.45 -5.02 -25.47
N THR A 323 -9.18 -6.10 -25.74
CA THR A 323 -8.85 -7.03 -26.85
C THR A 323 -9.28 -6.53 -28.23
N ASN A 324 -9.91 -5.36 -28.31
CA ASN A 324 -10.42 -4.77 -29.55
C ASN A 324 -9.64 -3.49 -29.87
N ASN A 325 -8.98 -3.47 -31.03
CA ASN A 325 -8.35 -2.31 -31.66
C ASN A 325 -9.34 -1.17 -31.92
N LYS A 326 -9.88 -0.53 -30.88
CA LYS A 326 -10.57 0.75 -31.02
C LYS A 326 -9.52 1.83 -31.03
N HIS A 327 -9.28 2.40 -32.21
CA HIS A 327 -8.48 3.60 -32.44
C HIS A 327 -9.15 4.87 -31.85
N GLU A 328 -9.68 4.80 -30.64
CA GLU A 328 -9.92 6.00 -29.84
C GLU A 328 -8.67 6.25 -29.00
N THR A 329 -8.25 7.50 -28.95
CA THR A 329 -6.99 7.96 -28.38
C THR A 329 -6.97 7.77 -26.85
N ILE A 330 -6.89 6.52 -26.37
CA ILE A 330 -6.58 6.24 -24.98
C ILE A 330 -5.17 6.78 -24.74
N GLN A 331 -5.04 7.70 -23.78
CA GLN A 331 -3.72 8.17 -23.36
C GLN A 331 -2.88 6.96 -22.95
N ARG A 332 -1.67 6.87 -23.52
CA ARG A 332 -0.72 5.80 -23.22
C ARG A 332 -0.50 5.71 -21.70
N LEU A 333 -0.40 4.48 -21.21
CA LEU A 333 -0.03 4.20 -19.82
C LEU A 333 1.24 4.99 -19.48
N LYS A 334 1.13 5.85 -18.46
CA LYS A 334 2.23 6.68 -18.02
C LYS A 334 3.10 5.88 -17.06
N ILE A 335 4.35 5.72 -17.43
CA ILE A 335 5.33 4.89 -16.71
C ILE A 335 6.53 5.77 -16.38
N THR A 336 6.90 5.80 -15.11
CA THR A 336 8.10 6.46 -14.63
C THR A 336 9.06 5.39 -14.14
N SER A 337 10.21 5.29 -14.81
CA SER A 337 11.33 4.41 -14.46
C SER A 337 12.41 5.22 -13.76
N MET A 338 13.12 4.60 -12.82
CA MET A 338 14.41 5.10 -12.37
C MET A 338 15.46 4.01 -12.54
N ILE A 339 16.59 4.39 -13.14
CA ILE A 339 17.81 3.59 -13.29
C ILE A 339 18.70 3.89 -12.10
#